data_AF-A0A2E6VTC7-F1
#
_entry.id   AF-A0A2E6VTC7-F1
#
_cell.length_a   1.000
_cell.length_b   1.000
_cell.length_c   1.000
_cell.angle_alpha   90.00
_cell.angle_beta   90.00
_cell.angle_gamma   90.00
#
_symmetry.space_group_name_H-M   'P 1'
#
loop_
_entity.id
_entity.type
_entity.pdbx_description
1 polymer ?
#
loop_
_entity_poly.entity_id
_entity_poly.type
_entity_poly.pdbx_seq_one_letter_code
_entity_poly.pdbx_strand_id
1 'polypeptide(L)'
;MDVLSVHMDNCPLYKALLTVEEKKATGRMTIEEHNGQNHMYFMQGMPVGVQTSKYLAPLGQLLLERNLCDATTFISAQRRIRDGGGLLPGQVFMGMGVINEDQLKEILAIQSTRKAHHFCKLGSRSFTFSKGLTFLTGFQPTPMHMHMLVFLAVSQQLTKKVRERFLELLSGKEVRLKDCGDDLLPAPLEVYGFGPAEKRFLTRLNQQYQPIWELLESGALLRDSTATLLRYLQVEGLLEVRKGKPRPEPESDAEAALDPEKIQALKSKDKLSTKAKPKRPKTAPRKKTRRLEPLPSDVHPLVVCMPGPPLPPVDPLPSVIISPQIQ
;
A
#
# COMPACT_ATOMS: atom_id res chain seq x y z
N MET A 1 20.81 -30.18 1.89
CA MET A 1 20.19 -28.86 1.63
C MET A 1 20.16 -28.14 2.96
N ASP A 2 20.98 -27.12 3.15
CA ASP A 2 21.01 -26.36 4.40
C ASP A 2 19.78 -25.47 4.47
N VAL A 3 18.72 -26.00 5.07
CA VAL A 3 17.63 -25.18 5.56
C VAL A 3 18.21 -24.42 6.75
N LEU A 4 18.83 -23.27 6.48
CA LEU A 4 18.98 -22.23 7.49
C LEU A 4 17.57 -21.77 7.85
N SER A 5 16.85 -22.57 8.64
CA SER A 5 15.63 -22.14 9.33
C SER A 5 16.08 -21.15 10.39
N VAL A 6 16.42 -19.94 9.95
CA VAL A 6 16.60 -18.84 10.87
C VAL A 6 15.19 -18.50 11.32
N HIS A 7 14.80 -19.06 12.47
CA HIS A 7 13.62 -18.64 13.19
C HIS A 7 13.84 -17.20 13.62
N MET A 8 13.14 -16.28 12.95
CA MET A 8 13.25 -14.85 13.21
C MET A 8 12.15 -14.39 14.16
N ASP A 9 11.87 -15.19 15.19
CA ASP A 9 10.69 -15.06 16.06
C ASP A 9 10.64 -13.73 16.85
N ASN A 10 11.75 -12.99 16.90
CA ASN A 10 11.85 -11.69 17.55
C ASN A 10 12.28 -10.55 16.61
N CYS A 11 12.40 -10.80 15.30
CA CYS A 11 12.83 -9.79 14.35
C CYS A 11 11.62 -9.17 13.66
N PRO A 12 11.42 -7.84 13.71
CA PRO A 12 10.40 -7.19 12.88
C PRO A 12 10.59 -7.54 11.40
N LEU A 13 9.49 -7.64 10.67
CA LEU A 13 9.47 -8.12 9.28
C LEU A 13 10.28 -7.17 8.40
N TYR A 14 10.15 -5.86 8.61
CA TYR A 14 10.93 -4.87 7.88
C TYR A 14 12.44 -5.06 8.03
N LYS A 15 12.94 -5.51 9.19
CA LYS A 15 14.38 -5.81 9.37
C LYS A 15 14.80 -7.06 8.62
N ALA A 16 13.93 -8.07 8.57
CA ALA A 16 14.19 -9.26 7.79
C ALA A 16 14.22 -8.97 6.28
N LEU A 17 13.32 -8.13 5.79
CA LEU A 17 13.32 -7.66 4.40
C LEU A 17 14.63 -6.95 4.05
N LEU A 18 15.07 -6.00 4.88
CA LEU A 18 16.36 -5.33 4.70
C LEU A 18 17.55 -6.32 4.75
N THR A 19 17.50 -7.33 5.63
CA THR A 19 18.55 -8.36 5.70
C THR A 19 18.58 -9.22 4.43
N VAL A 20 17.41 -9.51 3.84
CA VAL A 20 17.31 -10.26 2.58
C VAL A 20 17.87 -9.46 1.42
N GLU A 21 17.56 -8.15 1.36
CA GLU A 21 18.10 -7.21 0.38
C GLU A 21 19.62 -7.08 0.49
N GLU A 22 20.15 -6.75 1.68
CA GLU A 22 21.57 -6.57 1.95
C GLU A 22 22.40 -7.80 1.57
N LYS A 23 21.90 -9.00 1.93
CA LYS A 23 22.57 -10.27 1.62
C LYS A 23 22.31 -10.76 0.20
N LYS A 24 21.55 -10.01 -0.61
CA LYS A 24 21.08 -10.39 -1.96
C LYS A 24 20.53 -11.83 -1.98
N ALA A 25 19.77 -12.19 -0.94
CA ALA A 25 19.35 -13.56 -0.74
C ALA A 25 18.27 -13.97 -1.75
N THR A 26 18.41 -15.17 -2.32
CA THR A 26 17.41 -15.80 -3.19
C THR A 26 16.71 -16.91 -2.40
N GLY A 27 15.38 -16.92 -2.41
CA GLY A 27 14.61 -17.89 -1.64
C GLY A 27 13.17 -17.48 -1.41
N ARG A 28 12.58 -18.05 -0.37
CA ARG A 28 11.17 -17.86 -0.01
C ARG A 28 11.03 -17.60 1.49
N MET A 29 10.37 -16.51 1.83
CA MET A 29 9.90 -16.24 3.19
C MET A 29 8.50 -16.83 3.37
N THR A 30 8.29 -17.58 4.44
CA THR A 30 7.02 -18.25 4.74
C THR A 30 6.47 -17.82 6.08
N ILE A 31 5.18 -17.47 6.12
CA ILE A 31 4.44 -17.17 7.34
C ILE A 31 3.27 -18.16 7.42
N GLU A 32 3.20 -18.90 8.52
CA GLU A 32 2.11 -19.85 8.74
C GLU A 32 0.85 -19.15 9.27
N GLU A 33 -0.30 -19.59 8.77
CA GLU A 33 -1.62 -19.14 9.19
C GLU A 33 -2.56 -20.34 9.32
N HIS A 34 -3.64 -20.17 10.10
CA HIS A 34 -4.72 -21.16 10.24
C HIS A 34 -5.31 -21.62 8.89
N ASN A 35 -5.32 -20.77 7.86
CA ASN A 35 -5.82 -21.07 6.52
C ASN A 35 -4.75 -21.64 5.56
N GLY A 36 -3.52 -21.86 6.03
CA GLY A 36 -2.40 -22.35 5.23
C GLY A 36 -1.18 -21.42 5.25
N GLN A 37 -0.25 -21.65 4.34
CA GLN A 37 1.02 -20.93 4.29
C GLN A 37 0.95 -19.72 3.34
N ASN A 38 1.53 -18.60 3.78
CA ASN A 38 1.74 -17.42 2.95
C ASN A 38 3.22 -17.35 2.59
N HIS A 39 3.52 -17.08 1.32
CA HIS A 39 4.88 -17.06 0.79
C HIS A 39 5.19 -15.72 0.11
N MET A 40 6.38 -15.20 0.37
CA MET A 40 6.98 -14.11 -0.39
C MET A 40 8.28 -14.61 -1.00
N TYR A 41 8.42 -14.42 -2.31
CA TYR A 41 9.52 -14.95 -3.09
C TYR A 41 10.54 -13.85 -3.37
N PHE A 42 11.82 -14.19 -3.27
CA PHE A 42 12.94 -13.27 -3.44
C PHE A 42 13.96 -13.82 -4.43
N MET A 43 14.50 -12.95 -5.26
CA MET A 43 15.57 -13.23 -6.22
C MET A 43 16.62 -12.14 -6.10
N GLN A 44 17.85 -12.52 -5.74
CA GLN A 44 18.97 -11.59 -5.52
C GLN A 44 18.64 -10.44 -4.55
N GLY A 45 17.89 -10.75 -3.50
CA GLY A 45 17.43 -9.77 -2.51
C GLY A 45 16.18 -9.01 -2.92
N MET A 46 15.76 -9.06 -4.19
CA MET A 46 14.58 -8.34 -4.68
C MET A 46 13.31 -9.20 -4.54
N PRO A 47 12.19 -8.63 -4.09
CA PRO A 47 10.95 -9.35 -4.01
C PRO A 47 10.34 -9.56 -5.41
N VAL A 48 10.14 -10.82 -5.78
CA VAL A 48 9.63 -11.20 -7.10
C VAL A 48 8.17 -11.66 -7.07
N GLY A 49 7.56 -11.75 -5.91
CA GLY A 49 6.10 -11.79 -5.76
C GLY A 49 5.63 -12.44 -4.47
N VAL A 50 4.31 -12.53 -4.34
CA VAL A 50 3.64 -12.98 -3.11
C VAL A 50 2.54 -13.96 -3.45
N GLN A 51 2.50 -15.06 -2.71
CA GLN A 51 1.41 -16.03 -2.69
C GLN A 51 0.77 -16.01 -1.31
N THR A 52 -0.53 -15.82 -1.27
CA THR A 52 -1.31 -15.82 -0.03
C THR A 52 -2.19 -17.06 0.02
N SER A 53 -2.36 -17.64 1.21
CA SER A 53 -3.25 -18.79 1.39
C SER A 53 -4.71 -18.42 1.14
N LYS A 54 -5.08 -17.20 1.51
CA LYS A 54 -6.38 -16.61 1.19
C LYS A 54 -6.41 -16.14 -0.27
N TYR A 55 -7.52 -16.43 -0.94
CA TYR A 55 -7.82 -15.88 -2.27
C TYR A 55 -8.08 -14.38 -2.15
N LEU A 56 -7.04 -13.57 -2.41
CA LEU A 56 -7.07 -12.13 -2.25
C LEU A 56 -7.00 -11.43 -3.60
N ALA A 57 -7.95 -10.51 -3.80
CA ALA A 57 -8.05 -9.63 -4.97
C ALA A 57 -7.91 -10.41 -6.30
N PRO A 58 -8.82 -11.36 -6.60
CA PRO A 58 -8.80 -12.03 -7.89
C PRO A 58 -8.82 -11.03 -9.04
N LEU A 59 -8.11 -11.36 -10.13
CA LEU A 59 -7.95 -10.46 -11.27
C LEU A 59 -9.29 -9.90 -11.76
N GLY A 60 -10.31 -10.76 -11.90
CA GLY A 60 -11.61 -10.31 -12.35
C GLY A 60 -12.39 -9.43 -11.37
N GLN A 61 -12.15 -9.55 -10.05
CA GLN A 61 -12.72 -8.59 -9.10
C GLN A 61 -12.04 -7.22 -9.25
N LEU A 62 -10.72 -7.17 -9.44
CA LEU A 62 -10.01 -5.92 -9.69
C LEU A 62 -10.48 -5.24 -11.00
N LEU A 63 -10.75 -6.03 -12.03
CA LEU A 63 -11.33 -5.54 -13.29
C LEU A 63 -12.70 -4.89 -13.08
N LEU A 64 -13.57 -5.51 -12.29
CA LEU A 64 -14.87 -4.95 -11.93
C LEU A 64 -14.73 -3.65 -11.12
N GLU A 65 -13.85 -3.63 -10.10
CA GLU A 65 -13.61 -2.45 -9.26
C GLU A 65 -13.10 -1.24 -10.07
N ARG A 66 -12.36 -1.48 -11.15
CA ARG A 66 -11.84 -0.44 -12.06
C ARG A 66 -12.80 -0.13 -13.23
N ASN A 67 -13.98 -0.75 -13.27
CA ASN A 67 -14.93 -0.63 -14.38
C ASN A 67 -14.33 -0.97 -15.76
N LEU A 68 -13.32 -1.86 -15.79
CA LEU A 68 -12.72 -2.35 -17.02
C LEU A 68 -13.49 -3.55 -17.59
N CYS A 69 -14.30 -4.20 -16.77
CA CYS A 69 -15.17 -5.31 -17.13
C CYS A 69 -16.53 -5.10 -16.48
N ASP A 70 -17.60 -5.54 -17.13
CA ASP A 70 -18.93 -5.64 -16.54
C ASP A 70 -19.21 -7.06 -16.02
N ALA A 71 -20.33 -7.24 -15.31
CA ALA A 71 -20.67 -8.52 -14.69
C ALA A 71 -20.94 -9.63 -15.73
N THR A 72 -21.52 -9.28 -16.87
CA THR A 72 -21.86 -10.22 -17.95
C THR A 72 -20.60 -10.74 -18.65
N THR A 73 -19.64 -9.86 -18.94
CA THR A 73 -18.32 -10.21 -19.49
C THR A 73 -17.53 -11.04 -18.48
N PHE A 74 -17.59 -10.68 -17.19
CA PHE A 74 -16.91 -11.44 -16.14
C PHE A 74 -17.42 -12.89 -16.04
N ILE A 75 -18.74 -13.11 -16.05
CA ILE A 75 -19.33 -14.46 -16.06
C ILE A 75 -18.91 -15.24 -17.31
N SER A 76 -18.90 -14.57 -18.46
CA SER A 76 -18.48 -15.19 -19.74
C SER A 76 -17.00 -15.59 -19.71
N ALA A 77 -16.13 -14.74 -19.16
CA ALA A 77 -14.72 -15.03 -18.97
C ALA A 77 -14.50 -16.21 -18.00
N GLN A 78 -15.24 -16.28 -16.90
CA GLN A 78 -15.15 -17.41 -15.96
C GLN A 78 -15.50 -18.75 -16.62
N ARG A 79 -16.54 -18.78 -17.46
CA ARG A 79 -16.88 -19.98 -18.24
C ARG A 79 -15.73 -20.37 -19.15
N ARG A 80 -15.16 -19.42 -19.91
CA ARG A 80 -14.00 -19.68 -20.79
C ARG A 80 -12.76 -20.14 -20.03
N ILE A 81 -12.47 -19.60 -18.84
CA ILE A 81 -11.34 -20.04 -18.01
C ILE A 81 -11.53 -21.50 -17.57
N ARG A 82 -12.74 -21.86 -17.16
CA ARG A 82 -13.07 -23.23 -16.75
C ARG A 82 -13.00 -24.21 -17.92
N ASP A 83 -13.51 -23.80 -19.08
CA ASP A 83 -13.61 -24.66 -20.26
C ASP A 83 -12.28 -24.72 -21.05
N GLY A 84 -11.41 -23.71 -20.89
CA GLY A 84 -10.22 -23.44 -21.72
C GLY A 84 -8.92 -24.17 -21.35
N GLY A 85 -8.99 -25.31 -20.67
CA GLY A 85 -7.88 -26.28 -20.58
C GLY A 85 -6.52 -25.79 -20.07
N GLY A 86 -6.45 -24.68 -19.32
CA GLY A 86 -5.20 -24.17 -18.74
C GLY A 86 -4.80 -22.75 -19.17
N LEU A 87 -5.62 -22.05 -19.96
CA LEU A 87 -5.40 -20.62 -20.22
C LEU A 87 -5.42 -19.82 -18.92
N LEU A 88 -4.45 -18.91 -18.77
CA LEU A 88 -4.38 -18.03 -17.61
C LEU A 88 -5.53 -17.00 -17.68
N PRO A 89 -6.13 -16.61 -16.54
CA PRO A 89 -7.22 -15.64 -16.53
C PRO A 89 -6.93 -14.36 -17.31
N GLY A 90 -5.72 -13.79 -17.18
CA GLY A 90 -5.31 -12.60 -17.92
C GLY A 90 -5.34 -12.78 -19.44
N GLN A 91 -4.92 -13.95 -19.95
CA GLN A 91 -4.97 -14.28 -21.37
C GLN A 91 -6.40 -14.36 -21.89
N VAL A 92 -7.32 -14.91 -21.07
CA VAL A 92 -8.75 -14.99 -21.45
C VAL A 92 -9.36 -13.59 -21.54
N PHE A 93 -9.11 -12.70 -20.57
CA PHE A 93 -9.62 -11.33 -20.61
C PHE A 93 -9.03 -10.51 -21.78
N MET A 94 -7.74 -10.68 -22.08
CA MET A 94 -7.13 -10.07 -23.26
C MET A 94 -7.73 -10.62 -24.57
N GLY A 95 -7.90 -11.94 -24.67
CA GLY A 95 -8.49 -12.57 -25.86
C GLY A 95 -9.97 -12.22 -26.07
N MET A 96 -10.65 -11.75 -25.03
CA MET A 96 -12.01 -11.20 -25.12
C MET A 96 -12.04 -9.70 -25.49
N GLY A 97 -10.88 -9.05 -25.63
CA GLY A 97 -10.77 -7.62 -25.92
C GLY A 97 -11.19 -6.72 -24.76
N VAL A 98 -11.27 -7.26 -23.53
CA VAL A 98 -11.70 -6.52 -22.34
C VAL A 98 -10.60 -5.62 -21.80
N ILE A 99 -9.36 -6.11 -21.89
CA ILE A 99 -8.17 -5.38 -21.48
C ILE A 99 -7.05 -5.55 -22.49
N ASN A 100 -6.16 -4.56 -22.55
CA ASN A 100 -4.88 -4.66 -23.24
C ASN A 100 -3.74 -5.06 -22.28
N GLU A 101 -2.53 -5.19 -22.82
CA GLU A 101 -1.34 -5.60 -22.06
C GLU A 101 -0.96 -4.61 -20.95
N ASP A 102 -1.04 -3.31 -21.22
CA ASP A 102 -0.68 -2.26 -20.25
C ASP A 102 -1.65 -2.24 -19.06
N GLN A 103 -2.95 -2.38 -19.33
CA GLN A 103 -3.98 -2.53 -18.29
C GLN A 103 -3.77 -3.81 -17.49
N LEU A 104 -3.41 -4.92 -18.14
CA LEU A 104 -3.09 -6.16 -17.42
C LEU A 104 -1.90 -5.97 -16.48
N LYS A 105 -0.82 -5.30 -16.93
CA LYS A 105 0.35 -4.97 -16.11
C LYS A 105 -0.03 -4.11 -14.90
N GLU A 106 -0.83 -3.06 -15.11
CA GLU A 106 -1.31 -2.19 -14.01
C GLU A 106 -2.10 -2.99 -12.97
N ILE A 107 -3.02 -3.84 -13.41
CA ILE A 107 -3.87 -4.62 -12.49
C ILE A 107 -3.05 -5.68 -11.74
N LEU A 108 -2.10 -6.34 -12.42
CA LEU A 108 -1.20 -7.29 -11.76
C LEU A 108 -0.32 -6.59 -10.73
N ALA A 109 0.15 -5.37 -11.00
CA ALA A 109 0.85 -4.55 -10.02
C ALA A 109 -0.05 -4.27 -8.80
N ILE A 110 -1.30 -3.83 -9.00
CA ILE A 110 -2.26 -3.62 -7.91
C ILE A 110 -2.50 -4.91 -7.11
N GLN A 111 -2.65 -6.04 -7.79
CA GLN A 111 -2.85 -7.34 -7.14
C GLN A 111 -1.64 -7.70 -6.27
N SER A 112 -0.43 -7.54 -6.81
CA SER A 112 0.82 -7.81 -6.10
C SER A 112 0.94 -6.93 -4.84
N THR A 113 0.64 -5.64 -4.95
CA THR A 113 0.65 -4.70 -3.82
C THR A 113 -0.39 -5.08 -2.76
N ARG A 114 -1.61 -5.49 -3.15
CA ARG A 114 -2.63 -5.95 -2.18
C ARG A 114 -2.20 -7.24 -1.46
N LYS A 115 -1.60 -8.19 -2.17
CA LYS A 115 -1.06 -9.43 -1.58
C LYS A 115 0.13 -9.13 -0.65
N ALA A 116 1.03 -8.26 -1.06
CA ALA A 116 2.15 -7.78 -0.25
C ALA A 116 1.68 -7.09 1.03
N HIS A 117 0.70 -6.19 0.93
CA HIS A 117 0.10 -5.54 2.09
C HIS A 117 -0.49 -6.58 3.06
N HIS A 118 -1.22 -7.57 2.55
CA HIS A 118 -1.74 -8.65 3.38
C HIS A 118 -0.62 -9.45 4.06
N PHE A 119 0.41 -9.83 3.32
CA PHE A 119 1.58 -10.53 3.86
C PHE A 119 2.25 -9.72 4.97
N CYS A 120 2.49 -8.43 4.76
CA CYS A 120 3.08 -7.54 5.76
C CYS A 120 2.24 -7.40 7.03
N LYS A 121 0.91 -7.49 6.91
CA LYS A 121 -0.01 -7.50 8.07
C LYS A 121 0.19 -8.73 8.96
N LEU A 122 0.68 -9.84 8.40
CA LEU A 122 0.99 -11.06 9.16
C LEU A 122 2.34 -10.99 9.88
N GLY A 123 3.11 -9.90 9.74
CA GLY A 123 4.46 -9.78 10.26
C GLY A 123 4.59 -9.84 11.79
N SER A 124 3.51 -9.87 12.56
CA SER A 124 3.56 -10.15 13.99
C SER A 124 3.76 -11.63 14.32
N ARG A 125 3.66 -12.52 13.34
CA ARG A 125 3.86 -13.96 13.48
C ARG A 125 5.31 -14.35 13.16
N SER A 126 5.70 -15.53 13.64
CA SER A 126 6.95 -16.17 13.25
C SER A 126 6.99 -16.41 11.74
N PHE A 127 8.16 -16.24 11.15
CA PHE A 127 8.40 -16.49 9.75
C PHE A 127 9.72 -17.24 9.55
N THR A 128 9.78 -18.04 8.49
CA THR A 128 10.96 -18.81 8.11
C THR A 128 11.44 -18.36 6.74
N PHE A 129 12.75 -18.33 6.52
CA PHE A 129 13.34 -18.03 5.22
C PHE A 129 14.08 -19.23 4.66
N SER A 130 13.54 -19.85 3.61
CA SER A 130 14.17 -20.97 2.91
C SER A 130 14.98 -20.45 1.74
N LYS A 131 16.30 -20.61 1.77
CA LYS A 131 17.21 -20.21 0.69
C LYS A 131 17.21 -21.21 -0.46
N GLY A 132 17.30 -20.71 -1.70
CA GLY A 132 17.52 -21.53 -2.90
C GLY A 132 16.51 -21.28 -4.02
N LEU A 133 16.94 -21.61 -5.24
CA LEU A 133 16.12 -21.47 -6.47
C LEU A 133 15.01 -22.51 -6.57
N THR A 134 15.15 -23.65 -5.88
CA THR A 134 14.14 -24.72 -5.85
C THR A 134 12.79 -24.25 -5.34
N PHE A 135 12.75 -23.16 -4.57
CA PHE A 135 11.51 -22.56 -4.07
C PHE A 135 10.82 -21.62 -5.07
N LEU A 136 11.39 -21.39 -6.26
CA LEU A 136 10.83 -20.53 -7.31
C LEU A 136 10.19 -21.32 -8.46
N THR A 137 10.15 -22.66 -8.39
CA THR A 137 9.55 -23.48 -9.45
C THR A 137 8.04 -23.29 -9.52
N GLY A 138 7.49 -23.07 -10.73
CA GLY A 138 6.05 -22.88 -10.95
C GLY A 138 5.54 -21.49 -10.55
N PHE A 139 6.43 -20.57 -10.19
CA PHE A 139 6.09 -19.20 -9.82
C PHE A 139 6.31 -18.25 -11.00
N GLN A 140 5.32 -17.38 -11.28
CA GLN A 140 5.44 -16.33 -12.30
C GLN A 140 5.88 -15.01 -11.62
N PRO A 141 7.08 -14.50 -11.91
CA PRO A 141 7.61 -13.32 -11.25
C PRO A 141 6.77 -12.08 -11.56
N THR A 142 6.36 -11.39 -10.50
CA THR A 142 5.81 -10.04 -10.52
C THR A 142 6.71 -9.17 -9.67
N PRO A 143 7.75 -8.55 -10.27
CA PRO A 143 8.71 -7.73 -9.54
C PRO A 143 8.02 -6.66 -8.71
N MET A 144 8.47 -6.48 -7.47
CA MET A 144 8.01 -5.43 -6.57
C MET A 144 9.20 -4.60 -6.10
N HIS A 145 8.94 -3.36 -5.69
CA HIS A 145 9.97 -2.50 -5.12
C HIS A 145 10.21 -2.85 -3.64
N MET A 146 11.47 -3.09 -3.26
CA MET A 146 11.82 -3.45 -1.88
C MET A 146 11.44 -2.37 -0.88
N HIS A 147 11.81 -1.11 -1.15
CA HIS A 147 11.50 0.02 -0.26
C HIS A 147 10.01 0.19 0.02
N MET A 148 9.15 -0.10 -0.97
CA MET A 148 7.70 -0.12 -0.77
C MET A 148 7.27 -1.24 0.18
N LEU A 149 7.84 -2.45 0.06
CA LEU A 149 7.56 -3.53 1.01
C LEU A 149 8.03 -3.18 2.43
N VAL A 150 9.18 -2.54 2.57
CA VAL A 150 9.68 -2.08 3.87
C VAL A 150 8.74 -1.05 4.47
N PHE A 151 8.28 -0.06 3.68
CA PHE A 151 7.27 0.90 4.11
C PHE A 151 5.97 0.19 4.55
N LEU A 152 5.47 -0.76 3.76
CA LEU A 152 4.28 -1.54 4.12
C LEU A 152 4.50 -2.30 5.43
N ALA A 153 5.63 -3.00 5.59
CA ALA A 153 5.96 -3.74 6.81
C ALA A 153 6.02 -2.81 8.04
N VAL A 154 6.66 -1.65 7.92
CA VAL A 154 6.67 -0.62 8.99
C VAL A 154 5.23 -0.17 9.31
N SER A 155 4.43 0.17 8.30
CA SER A 155 3.06 0.66 8.49
C SER A 155 2.16 -0.33 9.24
N GLN A 156 2.29 -1.62 8.93
CA GLN A 156 1.46 -2.68 9.51
C GLN A 156 1.95 -3.12 10.89
N GLN A 157 3.26 -3.08 11.16
CA GLN A 157 3.83 -3.52 12.43
C GLN A 157 3.85 -2.42 13.52
N LEU A 158 3.73 -1.15 13.13
CA LEU A 158 3.65 -0.04 14.08
C LEU A 158 2.24 0.06 14.68
N THR A 159 2.06 -0.51 15.87
CA THR A 159 0.84 -0.30 16.67
C THR A 159 0.71 1.16 17.10
N LYS A 160 -0.51 1.61 17.41
CA LYS A 160 -0.79 2.97 17.89
C LYS A 160 0.13 3.38 19.06
N LYS A 161 0.27 2.50 20.07
CA LYS A 161 1.16 2.74 21.22
C LYS A 161 2.63 2.91 20.83
N VAL A 162 3.10 2.13 19.86
CA VAL A 162 4.48 2.24 19.34
C VAL A 162 4.66 3.54 18.57
N ARG A 163 3.66 3.98 17.79
CA ARG A 163 3.68 5.28 17.09
C ARG A 163 3.76 6.45 18.07
N GLU A 164 2.92 6.44 19.11
CA GLU A 164 2.90 7.48 20.15
C GLU A 164 4.25 7.57 20.87
N ARG A 165 4.75 6.43 21.37
CA ARG A 165 6.07 6.36 22.01
C ARG A 165 7.20 6.82 21.08
N PHE A 166 7.12 6.48 19.79
CA PHE A 166 8.11 6.90 18.82
C PHE A 166 8.11 8.43 18.63
N LEU A 167 6.94 9.05 18.52
CA LEU A 167 6.84 10.51 18.47
C LEU A 167 7.30 11.18 19.77
N GLU A 168 7.03 10.59 20.93
CA GLU A 168 7.55 11.08 22.22
C GLU A 168 9.08 11.04 22.26
N LEU A 169 9.71 9.97 21.77
CA LEU A 169 11.18 9.86 21.65
C LEU A 169 11.78 10.87 20.68
N LEU A 170 10.98 11.40 19.74
CA LEU A 170 11.35 12.48 18.84
C LEU A 170 10.96 13.87 19.36
N SER A 171 10.27 13.96 20.49
CA SER A 171 9.93 15.24 21.10
C SER A 171 11.19 16.02 21.47
N GLY A 172 11.20 17.33 21.18
CA GLY A 172 12.39 18.19 21.35
C GLY A 172 13.52 17.93 20.35
N LYS A 173 13.30 17.12 19.32
CA LYS A 173 14.25 16.90 18.23
C LYS A 173 13.80 17.59 16.95
N GLU A 174 14.78 17.87 16.11
CA GLU A 174 14.57 18.30 14.73
C GLU A 174 14.96 17.16 13.80
N VAL A 175 14.20 17.03 12.72
CA VAL A 175 14.41 15.99 11.72
C VAL A 175 14.54 16.59 10.34
N ARG A 176 15.35 15.93 9.50
CA ARG A 176 15.53 16.28 8.09
C ARG A 176 15.61 15.00 7.28
N LEU A 177 15.18 15.07 6.04
CA LEU A 177 15.47 14.04 5.07
C LEU A 177 16.94 14.15 4.64
N LYS A 178 17.68 13.04 4.69
CA LYS A 178 19.04 12.95 4.18
C LYS A 178 19.02 13.20 2.67
N ASP A 179 20.02 13.91 2.17
CA ASP A 179 20.14 14.18 0.74
C ASP A 179 20.22 12.87 -0.07
N CYS A 180 19.25 12.66 -0.95
CA CYS A 180 19.12 11.48 -1.81
C CYS A 180 19.30 11.83 -3.29
N GLY A 181 19.85 13.02 -3.61
CA GLY A 181 19.95 13.52 -4.97
C GLY A 181 18.66 14.19 -5.44
N ASP A 182 18.34 14.03 -6.73
CA ASP A 182 17.17 14.68 -7.36
C ASP A 182 15.83 14.10 -6.85
N ASP A 183 15.83 12.88 -6.34
CA ASP A 183 14.65 12.18 -5.84
C ASP A 183 14.49 12.31 -4.32
N LEU A 184 13.24 12.41 -3.86
CA LEU A 184 12.92 12.46 -2.42
C LEU A 184 13.03 11.10 -1.73
N LEU A 185 12.93 9.99 -2.48
CA LEU A 185 12.96 8.64 -1.94
C LEU A 185 13.65 7.71 -2.96
N PRO A 186 14.13 6.52 -2.53
CA PRO A 186 14.75 5.54 -3.44
C PRO A 186 13.81 4.96 -4.53
N ALA A 187 12.52 5.24 -4.46
CA ALA A 187 11.55 4.84 -5.48
C ALA A 187 10.55 5.98 -5.74
N PRO A 188 9.88 6.00 -6.90
CA PRO A 188 8.83 6.99 -7.19
C PRO A 188 7.70 6.96 -6.15
N LEU A 189 7.10 8.12 -5.88
CA LEU A 189 6.07 8.29 -4.84
C LEU A 189 4.82 7.44 -5.12
N GLU A 190 4.53 7.22 -6.40
CA GLU A 190 3.39 6.43 -6.90
C GLU A 190 3.50 4.97 -6.45
N VAL A 191 4.73 4.44 -6.33
CA VAL A 191 4.97 3.07 -5.89
C VAL A 191 4.53 2.87 -4.43
N TYR A 192 4.73 3.88 -3.58
CA TYR A 192 4.26 3.85 -2.19
C TYR A 192 2.77 4.14 -2.05
N GLY A 193 2.11 4.60 -3.12
CA GLY A 193 0.75 5.14 -3.06
C GLY A 193 0.68 6.49 -2.34
N PHE A 194 1.76 7.26 -2.34
CA PHE A 194 1.82 8.57 -1.70
C PHE A 194 1.09 9.63 -2.51
N GLY A 195 0.31 10.46 -1.82
CA GLY A 195 -0.45 11.54 -2.41
C GLY A 195 0.26 12.90 -2.33
N PRO A 196 -0.46 13.98 -2.68
CA PRO A 196 0.08 15.34 -2.59
C PRO A 196 0.48 15.75 -1.17
N ALA A 197 -0.16 15.19 -0.14
CA ALA A 197 0.11 15.49 1.27
C ALA A 197 1.48 14.94 1.69
N GLU A 198 1.76 13.68 1.40
CA GLU A 198 3.04 13.02 1.65
C GLU A 198 4.16 13.69 0.85
N LYS A 199 3.90 14.03 -0.43
CA LYS A 199 4.87 14.77 -1.26
C LYS A 199 5.27 16.10 -0.61
N ARG A 200 4.29 16.92 -0.19
CA ARG A 200 4.55 18.21 0.50
C ARG A 200 5.33 18.01 1.79
N PHE A 201 4.97 16.99 2.57
CA PHE A 201 5.67 16.65 3.80
C PHE A 201 7.14 16.29 3.55
N LEU A 202 7.41 15.43 2.56
CA LEU A 202 8.78 15.03 2.19
C LEU A 202 9.59 16.20 1.62
N THR A 203 9.00 17.03 0.77
CA THR A 203 9.65 18.25 0.26
C THR A 203 10.05 19.19 1.40
N ARG A 204 9.17 19.38 2.38
CA ARG A 204 9.44 20.20 3.57
C ARG A 204 10.58 19.62 4.43
N LEU A 205 10.63 18.30 4.58
CA LEU A 205 11.73 17.62 5.28
C LEU A 205 13.07 17.70 4.53
N ASN A 206 13.06 17.80 3.19
CA ASN A 206 14.29 17.88 2.40
C ASN A 206 14.95 19.27 2.50
N GLN A 207 14.13 20.33 2.58
CA GLN A 207 14.60 21.72 2.55
C GLN A 207 15.42 22.12 3.78
N GLN A 208 14.98 21.75 4.99
CA GLN A 208 15.64 22.14 6.23
C GLN A 208 15.28 21.20 7.38
N TYR A 209 16.02 21.31 8.48
CA TYR A 209 15.66 20.66 9.74
C TYR A 209 14.34 21.23 10.28
N GLN A 210 13.37 20.36 10.50
CA GLN A 210 12.03 20.71 10.98
C GLN A 210 11.84 20.18 12.39
N PRO A 211 11.39 21.02 13.35
CA PRO A 211 11.04 20.53 14.67
C PRO A 211 9.79 19.65 14.60
N ILE A 212 9.79 18.56 15.36
CA ILE A 212 8.72 17.54 15.29
C ILE A 212 7.35 18.10 15.65
N TRP A 213 7.27 19.03 16.61
CA TRP A 213 6.00 19.64 17.01
C TRP A 213 5.38 20.45 15.87
N GLU A 214 6.18 21.17 15.09
CA GLU A 214 5.70 21.99 13.97
C GLU A 214 5.21 21.11 12.81
N LEU A 215 5.89 19.98 12.56
CA LEU A 215 5.41 18.99 11.59
C LEU A 215 4.03 18.43 11.96
N LEU A 216 3.80 18.16 13.25
CA LEU A 216 2.52 17.67 13.76
C LEU A 216 1.42 18.74 13.72
N GLU A 217 1.75 20.00 14.00
CA GLU A 217 0.79 21.11 14.00
C GLU A 217 0.46 21.62 12.60
N SER A 218 1.38 21.51 11.64
CA SER A 218 1.17 21.96 10.26
C SER A 218 0.00 21.29 9.55
N GLY A 219 -0.49 20.16 10.07
CA GLY A 219 -1.62 19.43 9.52
C GLY A 219 -1.36 18.83 8.13
N ALA A 220 -0.11 18.80 7.64
CA ALA A 220 0.22 18.24 6.34
C ALA A 220 -0.11 16.74 6.26
N LEU A 221 0.10 16.02 7.37
CA LEU A 221 -0.24 14.61 7.52
C LEU A 221 -0.92 14.37 8.87
N LEU A 222 -1.77 13.34 8.92
CA LEU A 222 -2.29 12.84 10.18
C LEU A 222 -1.14 12.35 11.08
N ARG A 223 -1.28 12.52 12.39
CA ARG A 223 -0.25 12.14 13.39
C ARG A 223 0.27 10.71 13.21
N ASP A 224 -0.62 9.76 12.94
CA ASP A 224 -0.29 8.35 12.69
C ASP A 224 0.53 8.14 11.41
N SER A 225 0.16 8.84 10.34
CA SER A 225 0.89 8.83 9.06
C SER A 225 2.27 9.45 9.21
N THR A 226 2.38 10.56 9.94
CA THR A 226 3.66 11.21 10.27
C THR A 226 4.58 10.26 11.03
N ALA A 227 4.08 9.61 12.09
CA ALA A 227 4.87 8.65 12.85
C ALA A 227 5.36 7.48 11.99
N THR A 228 4.48 6.95 11.14
CA THR A 228 4.78 5.83 10.24
C THR A 228 5.84 6.22 9.20
N LEU A 229 5.67 7.36 8.54
CA LEU A 229 6.59 7.85 7.53
C LEU A 229 7.97 8.17 8.13
N LEU A 230 8.02 8.89 9.25
CA LEU A 230 9.29 9.16 9.95
C LEU A 230 9.97 7.86 10.39
N ARG A 231 9.21 6.87 10.87
CA ARG A 231 9.79 5.57 11.25
C ARG A 231 10.37 4.84 10.05
N TYR A 232 9.67 4.85 8.92
CA TYR A 232 10.14 4.26 7.68
C TYR A 232 11.46 4.93 7.23
N LEU A 233 11.49 6.26 7.16
CA LEU A 233 12.69 7.01 6.80
C LEU A 233 13.86 6.71 7.75
N GLN A 234 13.60 6.56 9.06
CA GLN A 234 14.62 6.16 10.02
C GLN A 234 15.15 4.74 9.77
N VAL A 235 14.25 3.80 9.45
CA VAL A 235 14.60 2.39 9.19
C VAL A 235 15.47 2.25 7.94
N GLU A 236 15.19 3.04 6.90
CA GLU A 236 15.97 3.11 5.66
C GLU A 236 17.25 3.96 5.80
N GLY A 237 17.50 4.58 6.96
CA GLY A 237 18.65 5.46 7.16
C GLY A 237 18.58 6.78 6.38
N LEU A 238 17.37 7.20 5.98
CA LEU A 238 17.08 8.43 5.25
C LEU A 238 16.68 9.60 6.16
N LEU A 239 16.52 9.35 7.47
CA LEU A 239 16.14 10.38 8.43
C LEU A 239 17.35 10.82 9.27
N GLU A 240 17.73 12.08 9.13
CA GLU A 240 18.67 12.74 10.03
C GLU A 240 17.92 13.29 11.24
N VAL A 241 18.46 13.08 12.44
CA VAL A 241 17.85 13.52 13.69
C VAL A 241 18.89 14.27 14.51
N ARG A 242 18.56 15.48 14.96
CA ARG A 242 19.42 16.27 15.86
C ARG A 242 18.64 16.83 17.04
N LYS A 243 19.35 17.29 18.07
CA LYS A 243 18.73 18.02 19.18
C LYS A 243 18.14 19.33 18.65
N GLY A 244 16.85 19.54 18.88
CA GLY A 244 16.11 20.69 18.36
C GLY A 244 15.88 21.76 19.41
N LYS A 245 15.25 22.86 18.99
CA LYS A 245 14.71 23.85 19.93
C LYS A 245 13.55 23.25 20.74
N PRO A 246 13.44 23.53 22.04
CA PRO A 246 12.25 23.16 22.80
C PRO A 246 11.01 23.79 22.17
N ARG A 247 9.87 23.12 22.29
CA ARG A 247 8.58 23.71 21.88
C ARG A 247 8.44 25.01 22.66
N PRO A 248 8.16 26.16 22.01
CA PRO A 248 7.81 27.37 22.74
C PRO A 248 6.66 26.99 23.67
N GLU A 249 6.83 27.20 24.98
CA GLU A 249 5.71 27.02 25.90
C GLU A 249 4.58 27.89 25.34
N PRO A 250 3.36 27.33 25.20
CA PRO A 250 2.23 28.16 24.76
C PRO A 250 2.23 29.33 25.72
N GLU A 251 2.48 30.54 25.20
CA GLU A 251 2.47 31.77 26.00
C GLU A 251 1.17 31.70 26.76
N SER A 252 1.26 31.35 28.05
CA SER A 252 0.05 31.07 28.78
C SER A 252 -0.71 32.38 28.73
N ASP A 253 -1.95 32.37 28.25
CA ASP A 253 -2.84 33.53 28.25
C ASP A 253 -3.12 34.07 29.68
N ALA A 254 -2.30 33.68 30.67
CA ALA A 254 -2.31 34.04 32.08
C ALA A 254 -2.13 35.54 32.36
N GLU A 255 -1.89 36.40 31.37
CA GLU A 255 -1.91 37.86 31.58
C GLU A 255 -2.87 38.64 30.67
N ALA A 256 -3.83 37.95 30.04
CA ALA A 256 -5.13 38.57 29.77
C ALA A 256 -6.08 38.26 30.93
N ALA A 257 -5.67 38.57 32.16
CA ALA A 257 -6.61 38.85 33.23
C ALA A 257 -7.47 40.03 32.75
N LEU A 258 -8.56 39.72 32.04
CA LEU A 258 -9.67 40.63 31.84
C LEU A 258 -10.07 41.09 33.24
N ASP A 259 -9.70 42.34 33.52
CA ASP A 259 -10.09 43.08 34.70
C ASP A 259 -11.55 42.72 35.04
N PRO A 260 -11.84 42.11 36.21
CA PRO A 260 -13.17 41.61 36.52
C PRO A 260 -14.26 42.71 36.41
N GLU A 261 -13.86 43.99 36.50
CA GLU A 261 -14.72 45.15 36.24
C GLU A 261 -15.20 45.24 34.78
N LYS A 262 -14.36 44.91 33.78
CA LYS A 262 -14.77 44.89 32.37
C LYS A 262 -15.74 43.75 32.05
N ILE A 263 -15.70 42.64 32.79
CA ILE A 263 -16.63 41.51 32.64
C ILE A 263 -18.02 41.86 33.21
N GLN A 264 -18.11 42.67 34.28
CA GLN A 264 -19.41 43.13 34.79
C GLN A 264 -20.08 44.17 33.87
N ALA A 265 -19.31 45.03 33.19
CA ALA A 265 -19.85 46.01 32.25
C ALA A 265 -20.46 45.40 30.98
N LEU A 266 -20.05 44.18 30.59
CA LEU A 266 -20.59 43.49 29.42
C LEU A 266 -21.88 42.70 29.71
N LYS A 267 -22.14 42.33 30.97
CA LYS A 267 -23.35 41.58 31.36
C LYS A 267 -24.61 42.44 31.50
N SER A 268 -24.48 43.78 31.48
CA SER A 268 -25.61 44.71 31.65
C SER A 268 -26.25 45.19 30.34
N LYS A 269 -25.71 44.81 29.16
CA LYS A 269 -26.24 45.28 27.85
C LYS A 269 -27.09 44.27 27.07
N ASP A 270 -27.25 43.02 27.50
CA ASP A 270 -27.92 41.96 26.72
C ASP A 270 -29.39 41.68 27.14
N LYS A 271 -30.11 42.68 27.62
CA LYS A 271 -31.58 42.64 27.75
C LYS A 271 -32.24 43.55 26.73
N LEU A 272 -32.18 43.22 25.44
CA LEU A 272 -33.23 43.59 24.47
C LEU A 272 -32.93 42.93 23.11
N SER A 273 -33.80 42.01 22.67
CA SER A 273 -34.29 41.88 21.29
C SER A 273 -34.76 40.44 20.98
N THR A 274 -36.06 40.25 21.21
CA THR A 274 -37.05 39.65 20.31
C THR A 274 -36.65 38.54 19.32
N LYS A 275 -37.26 37.37 19.56
CA LYS A 275 -37.98 36.49 18.60
C LYS A 275 -37.76 36.79 17.10
N ALA A 276 -36.96 35.97 16.44
CA ALA A 276 -37.05 35.77 14.99
C ALA A 276 -37.19 34.27 14.67
N LYS A 277 -38.33 33.91 14.08
CA LYS A 277 -38.63 32.56 13.55
C LYS A 277 -37.61 32.16 12.47
N PRO A 278 -37.06 30.94 12.49
CA PRO A 278 -36.25 30.44 11.39
C PRO A 278 -37.15 30.13 10.17
N LYS A 279 -36.98 30.89 9.08
CA LYS A 279 -37.53 30.59 7.75
C LYS A 279 -36.81 29.36 7.19
N ARG A 280 -37.59 28.33 6.83
CA ARG A 280 -37.13 27.17 6.06
C ARG A 280 -36.44 27.61 4.76
N PRO A 281 -35.25 27.08 4.42
CA PRO A 281 -34.62 27.34 3.14
C PRO A 281 -35.38 26.63 2.00
N LYS A 282 -35.68 27.40 0.95
CA LYS A 282 -36.27 26.93 -0.30
C LYS A 282 -35.26 26.06 -1.05
N THR A 283 -35.72 24.89 -1.48
CA THR A 283 -35.10 23.98 -2.44
C THR A 283 -34.63 24.70 -3.70
N ALA A 284 -33.35 24.54 -4.04
CA ALA A 284 -32.75 25.00 -5.29
C ALA A 284 -33.17 24.11 -6.48
N PRO A 285 -33.31 24.68 -7.70
CA PRO A 285 -33.71 23.92 -8.88
C PRO A 285 -32.57 23.06 -9.43
N ARG A 286 -32.91 21.80 -9.75
CA ARG A 286 -32.10 20.82 -10.49
C ARG A 286 -31.55 21.44 -11.79
N LYS A 287 -30.22 21.55 -11.89
CA LYS A 287 -29.53 21.79 -13.17
C LYS A 287 -29.71 20.57 -14.08
N LYS A 288 -30.21 20.81 -15.29
CA LYS A 288 -30.35 19.85 -16.38
C LYS A 288 -28.98 19.27 -16.76
N THR A 289 -28.89 17.95 -16.73
CA THR A 289 -27.79 17.16 -17.27
C THR A 289 -27.72 17.35 -18.78
N ARG A 290 -26.62 17.92 -19.27
CA ARG A 290 -26.34 18.10 -20.70
C ARG A 290 -25.89 16.75 -21.24
N ARG A 291 -26.67 16.20 -22.17
CA ARG A 291 -26.40 14.95 -22.90
C ARG A 291 -25.17 15.16 -23.78
N LEU A 292 -24.10 14.40 -23.53
CA LEU A 292 -22.93 14.33 -24.41
C LEU A 292 -23.31 13.44 -25.61
N GLU A 293 -23.09 13.97 -26.82
CA GLU A 293 -23.19 13.21 -28.06
C GLU A 293 -22.01 12.23 -28.19
N PRO A 294 -22.23 11.05 -28.79
CA PRO A 294 -21.17 10.09 -29.07
C PRO A 294 -20.29 10.56 -30.24
N LEU A 295 -18.97 10.50 -30.05
CA LEU A 295 -17.98 10.65 -31.12
C LEU A 295 -18.05 9.45 -32.06
N PRO A 296 -17.89 9.65 -33.39
CA PRO A 296 -17.84 8.57 -34.36
C PRO A 296 -16.54 7.76 -34.18
N SER A 297 -16.74 6.45 -34.02
CA SER A 297 -15.73 5.42 -34.07
C SER A 297 -15.43 5.07 -35.53
N ASP A 298 -14.24 5.40 -36.02
CA ASP A 298 -13.65 4.77 -37.21
C ASP A 298 -12.13 4.95 -37.17
N VAL A 299 -11.39 3.84 -37.11
CA VAL A 299 -10.20 3.47 -37.91
C VAL A 299 -9.59 2.22 -37.25
N HIS A 300 -9.86 1.05 -37.82
CA HIS A 300 -9.10 -0.17 -37.57
C HIS A 300 -7.95 -0.27 -38.58
N PRO A 301 -6.69 -0.50 -38.16
CA PRO A 301 -5.71 -1.14 -39.01
C PRO A 301 -5.77 -2.67 -38.82
N LEU A 302 -5.98 -3.37 -39.93
CA LEU A 302 -5.82 -4.81 -40.06
C LEU A 302 -4.38 -5.20 -39.72
N VAL A 303 -4.17 -5.84 -38.58
CA VAL A 303 -2.93 -6.56 -38.27
C VAL A 303 -3.15 -8.04 -38.59
N VAL A 304 -2.51 -8.50 -39.66
CA VAL A 304 -2.48 -9.91 -40.06
C VAL A 304 -1.50 -10.63 -39.13
N CYS A 305 -2.03 -11.36 -38.16
CA CYS A 305 -1.24 -12.29 -37.34
C CYS A 305 -1.08 -13.62 -38.07
N MET A 306 0.17 -13.97 -38.40
CA MET A 306 0.56 -15.30 -38.86
C MET A 306 0.43 -16.33 -37.71
N PRO A 307 -0.04 -17.56 -37.96
CA PRO A 307 -0.13 -18.60 -36.95
C PRO A 307 1.27 -19.08 -36.54
N GLY A 308 1.56 -19.04 -35.23
CA GLY A 308 2.75 -19.64 -34.65
C GLY A 308 2.69 -21.19 -34.67
N PRO A 309 3.85 -21.86 -34.66
CA PRO A 309 3.95 -23.31 -34.76
C PRO A 309 3.31 -24.03 -33.56
N PRO A 310 2.77 -25.24 -33.76
CA PRO A 310 2.11 -26.01 -32.71
C PRO A 310 3.09 -26.43 -31.62
N LEU A 311 2.66 -26.29 -30.36
CA LEU A 311 3.39 -26.76 -29.19
C LEU A 311 3.38 -28.30 -29.14
N PRO A 312 4.47 -28.93 -28.65
CA PRO A 312 4.54 -30.39 -28.50
C PRO A 312 3.55 -30.89 -27.44
N PRO A 313 3.09 -32.15 -27.56
CA PRO A 313 2.16 -32.77 -26.62
C PRO A 313 2.79 -32.88 -25.23
N VAL A 314 2.03 -32.49 -24.21
CA VAL A 314 2.40 -32.61 -22.80
C VAL A 314 1.93 -33.98 -22.32
N ASP A 315 2.85 -34.82 -21.87
CA ASP A 315 2.53 -36.12 -21.28
C ASP A 315 1.73 -35.96 -19.97
N PRO A 316 0.69 -36.78 -19.73
CA PRO A 316 -0.09 -36.70 -18.51
C PRO A 316 0.74 -37.15 -17.30
N LEU A 317 0.75 -36.33 -16.26
CA LEU A 317 1.37 -36.65 -14.98
C LEU A 317 0.70 -37.87 -14.33
N PRO A 318 1.48 -38.76 -13.66
CA PRO A 318 0.94 -39.94 -13.01
C PRO A 318 0.01 -39.58 -11.84
N SER A 319 -1.16 -40.18 -11.85
CA SER A 319 -2.17 -40.09 -10.80
C SER A 319 -1.66 -40.77 -9.52
N VAL A 320 -1.43 -39.96 -8.48
CA VAL A 320 -1.13 -40.46 -7.12
C VAL A 320 -2.44 -40.91 -6.47
N ILE A 321 -2.61 -42.22 -6.34
CA ILE A 321 -3.71 -42.84 -5.57
C ILE A 321 -3.30 -42.81 -4.10
N ILE A 322 -4.04 -42.04 -3.28
CA ILE A 322 -3.91 -42.06 -1.82
C ILE A 322 -4.95 -43.03 -1.27
N SER A 323 -4.50 -44.17 -0.73
CA SER A 323 -5.36 -45.09 0.01
C SER A 323 -5.56 -44.57 1.45
N PRO A 324 -6.79 -44.62 2.01
CA PRO A 324 -7.02 -44.27 3.40
C PRO A 324 -6.65 -45.45 4.31
N GLN A 325 -5.75 -45.22 5.26
CA GLN A 325 -5.60 -46.11 6.42
C GLN A 325 -6.66 -45.73 7.45
N ILE A 326 -7.54 -46.69 7.75
CA ILE A 326 -8.50 -46.63 8.85
C ILE A 326 -7.79 -47.22 10.08
N GLN A 327 -7.78 -46.48 11.19
CA GLN A 327 -7.56 -47.01 12.54
C GLN A 327 -8.90 -47.45 13.14
#